data_AF-A0A085NKB5-F1
#
_entry.id   AF-A0A085NKB5-F1
#
_cell.length_a   1.000
_cell.length_b   1.000
_cell.length_c   1.000
_cell.angle_alpha   90.00
_cell.angle_beta   90.00
_cell.angle_gamma   90.00
#
_symmetry.space_group_name_H-M   'P 1'
#
loop_
_entity.id
_entity.type
_entity.pdbx_description
1 polymer ?
#
loop_
_entity_poly.entity_id
_entity_poly.type
_entity_poly.pdbx_seq_one_letter_code
_entity_poly.pdbx_strand_id
1 'polypeptide(L)'
;MTDSLSTWKHVRLFLHSVFGYRGVVLFPWEAEVYDRNLQRRSSFQEQTGGVYKTPGGVEVHGIRHTYYQTLIDERDWPFIPESVTFLGAQEGSRSLYAIPGLDYVAHEDILPYHSSEAVPIIHELFERFLIGDPGKDPAFTGRETLKAWREKNHPWLALSSVHRETTECIRVTVIPFYMGCRESQNTSVYWWRYCIRLENLSKEAVVLRERHWKIFSISGTLDTVRGRGVVGLEPVLSPAIPAFQYSSHVSLHAPSGHMWGSFKMERTNGQTFECRIPPFALESCSEEPTSGAAI
;
A
#
# COMPACT_ATOMS: atom_id res chain seq x y z
N MET A 1 -4.47 10.07 -30.43
CA MET A 1 -4.40 11.33 -29.67
C MET A 1 -4.24 10.94 -28.22
N THR A 2 -2.98 10.82 -27.81
CA THR A 2 -2.55 10.42 -26.47
C THR A 2 -2.62 11.62 -25.56
N ASP A 3 -3.63 11.68 -24.72
CA ASP A 3 -3.69 12.69 -23.66
C ASP A 3 -2.57 12.35 -22.66
N SER A 4 -1.60 13.24 -22.58
CA SER A 4 -0.40 13.13 -21.77
C SER A 4 -0.75 13.23 -20.30
N LEU A 5 -0.54 12.16 -19.53
CA LEU A 5 -0.22 12.16 -18.09
C LEU A 5 -0.86 13.29 -17.26
N SER A 6 -2.18 13.51 -17.40
CA SER A 6 -2.89 14.41 -16.50
C SER A 6 -3.19 13.63 -15.23
N THR A 7 -2.38 13.85 -14.20
CA THR A 7 -2.68 13.36 -12.85
C THR A 7 -4.10 13.76 -12.49
N TRP A 8 -4.97 12.79 -12.21
CA TRP A 8 -6.35 13.08 -11.81
C TRP A 8 -6.35 13.84 -10.49
N LYS A 9 -6.66 15.13 -10.53
CA LYS A 9 -6.82 15.94 -9.31
C LYS A 9 -8.23 15.84 -8.72
N HIS A 10 -9.11 15.08 -9.35
CA HIS A 10 -10.54 15.08 -9.06
C HIS A 10 -11.09 13.67 -8.84
N VAL A 11 -12.17 13.61 -8.08
CA VAL A 11 -12.91 12.39 -7.73
C VAL A 11 -13.41 11.71 -9.00
N ARG A 12 -13.14 10.42 -9.16
CA ARG A 12 -13.57 9.62 -10.31
C ARG A 12 -13.90 8.20 -9.91
N LEU A 13 -14.92 7.64 -10.56
CA LEU A 13 -15.22 6.22 -10.46
C LEU A 13 -14.24 5.42 -11.33
N PHE A 14 -13.87 4.23 -10.88
CA PHE A 14 -12.95 3.38 -11.62
C PHE A 14 -13.20 1.89 -11.36
N LEU A 15 -12.78 1.07 -12.31
CA LEU A 15 -12.53 -0.35 -12.09
C LEU A 15 -11.03 -0.55 -11.86
N HIS A 16 -10.66 -1.32 -10.84
CA HIS A 16 -9.26 -1.68 -10.63
C HIS A 16 -8.81 -2.62 -11.76
N SER A 17 -7.76 -2.27 -12.50
CA SER A 17 -7.34 -3.03 -13.70
C SER A 17 -6.93 -4.48 -13.42
N VAL A 18 -6.36 -4.72 -12.23
CA VAL A 18 -5.93 -6.05 -11.78
C VAL A 18 -6.98 -6.80 -10.95
N PHE A 19 -7.55 -6.18 -9.91
CA PHE A 19 -8.52 -6.84 -9.02
C PHE A 19 -9.97 -6.76 -9.50
N GLY A 20 -10.27 -5.92 -10.50
CA GLY A 20 -11.60 -5.84 -11.14
C GLY A 20 -12.69 -5.15 -10.31
N TYR A 21 -12.38 -4.64 -9.13
CA TYR A 21 -13.37 -4.05 -8.23
C TYR A 21 -13.80 -2.64 -8.64
N ARG A 22 -15.02 -2.26 -8.26
CA ARG A 22 -15.52 -0.88 -8.39
C ARG A 22 -14.99 -0.03 -7.25
N GLY A 23 -14.49 1.15 -7.57
CA GLY A 23 -14.04 2.11 -6.57
C GLY A 23 -14.23 3.55 -6.98
N VAL A 24 -13.97 4.44 -6.02
CA VAL A 24 -13.94 5.89 -6.24
C VAL A 24 -12.66 6.49 -5.69
N VAL A 25 -12.02 7.35 -6.47
CA VAL A 25 -10.85 8.14 -6.06
C VAL A 25 -11.27 9.22 -5.08
N LEU A 26 -10.58 9.30 -3.94
CA LEU A 26 -10.75 10.37 -2.97
C LEU A 26 -9.79 11.53 -3.24
N PHE A 27 -8.48 11.25 -3.27
CA PHE A 27 -7.43 12.24 -3.53
C PHE A 27 -6.10 11.58 -3.90
N PRO A 28 -5.20 12.29 -4.62
CA PRO A 28 -3.90 11.78 -5.02
C PRO A 28 -2.85 11.85 -3.91
N TRP A 29 -1.86 10.98 -4.04
CA TRP A 29 -0.58 10.94 -3.32
C TRP A 29 0.56 10.89 -4.33
N GLU A 30 1.65 11.61 -4.08
CA GLU A 30 2.87 11.50 -4.87
C GLU A 30 3.85 10.59 -4.14
N ALA A 31 4.20 9.47 -4.77
CA ALA A 31 5.02 8.42 -4.19
C ALA A 31 6.35 8.30 -4.92
N GLU A 32 7.44 8.05 -4.19
CA GLU A 32 8.68 7.61 -4.80
C GLU A 32 8.68 6.09 -5.00
N VAL A 33 8.68 5.65 -6.25
CA VAL A 33 8.72 4.23 -6.61
C VAL A 33 10.15 3.80 -6.88
N TYR A 34 10.66 2.94 -6.02
CA TYR A 34 11.97 2.32 -6.10
C TYR A 34 11.86 0.94 -6.75
N ASP A 35 11.93 0.91 -8.08
CA ASP A 35 11.83 -0.32 -8.88
C ASP A 35 13.22 -0.89 -9.22
N ARG A 36 13.57 -2.04 -8.62
CA ARG A 36 14.88 -2.68 -8.80
C ARG A 36 15.05 -3.34 -10.18
N ASN A 37 13.97 -3.51 -10.94
CA ASN A 37 14.02 -4.11 -12.28
C ASN A 37 14.34 -3.08 -13.36
N LEU A 38 13.94 -1.82 -13.17
CA LEU A 38 14.26 -0.72 -14.10
C LEU A 38 15.75 -0.36 -14.08
N GLN A 39 16.38 -0.40 -12.90
CA GLN A 39 17.82 -0.16 -12.80
C GLN A 39 18.69 -1.20 -13.52
N ARG A 40 18.19 -2.44 -13.68
CA ARG A 40 18.91 -3.46 -14.45
C ARG A 40 18.81 -3.24 -15.97
N ARG A 41 17.92 -2.35 -16.42
CA ARG A 41 17.56 -2.21 -17.84
C ARG A 41 17.97 -0.89 -18.49
N SER A 42 18.34 0.16 -17.75
CA SER A 42 18.67 1.44 -18.39
C SER A 42 19.58 2.36 -17.58
N SER A 43 20.68 2.76 -18.21
CA SER A 43 21.54 3.91 -17.92
C SER A 43 20.94 5.27 -18.38
N PHE A 44 19.65 5.33 -18.76
CA PHE A 44 19.08 6.45 -19.52
C PHE A 44 17.61 6.82 -19.23
N GLN A 45 17.05 6.51 -18.04
CA GLN A 45 15.77 7.12 -17.63
C GLN A 45 16.02 8.40 -16.84
N GLU A 46 15.28 9.47 -17.15
CA GLU A 46 15.28 10.73 -16.39
C GLU A 46 15.03 10.43 -14.91
N GLN A 47 16.04 10.68 -14.09
CA GLN A 47 16.04 10.46 -12.66
C GLN A 47 15.31 11.63 -12.00
N THR A 48 14.00 11.52 -11.83
CA THR A 48 13.16 12.62 -11.31
C THR A 48 12.86 12.52 -9.80
N GLY A 49 13.33 11.47 -9.12
CA GLY A 49 13.08 11.22 -7.70
C GLY A 49 14.34 11.03 -6.84
N GLY A 50 14.14 10.75 -5.55
CA GLY A 50 15.19 10.50 -4.56
C GLY A 50 16.00 9.22 -4.80
N VAL A 51 17.01 9.00 -3.95
CA VAL A 51 17.87 7.81 -3.98
C VAL A 51 17.68 7.02 -2.68
N TYR A 52 17.23 5.78 -2.79
CA TYR A 52 17.12 4.85 -1.68
C TYR A 52 18.38 4.00 -1.55
N LYS A 53 18.99 3.97 -0.36
CA LYS A 53 20.13 3.10 -0.04
C LYS A 53 19.63 1.84 0.66
N THR A 54 19.78 0.70 0.01
CA THR A 54 19.47 -0.59 0.64
C THR A 54 20.45 -0.91 1.77
N PRO A 55 20.10 -1.80 2.73
CA PRO A 55 21.03 -2.23 3.79
C PRO A 55 22.37 -2.80 3.30
N GLY A 56 22.41 -3.30 2.06
CA GLY A 56 23.63 -3.80 1.41
C GLY A 56 24.43 -2.74 0.63
N GLY A 57 24.08 -1.46 0.75
CA GLY A 57 24.77 -0.35 0.09
C GLY A 57 24.42 -0.14 -1.39
N VAL A 58 23.47 -0.90 -1.95
CA VAL A 58 22.99 -0.70 -3.33
C VAL A 58 22.05 0.50 -3.37
N GLU A 59 22.30 1.41 -4.30
CA GLU A 59 21.49 2.62 -4.54
C GLU A 59 20.38 2.35 -5.57
N VAL A 60 19.13 2.62 -5.18
CA VAL A 60 17.94 2.52 -6.02
C VAL A 60 17.39 3.91 -6.28
N HIS A 61 17.30 4.32 -7.55
CA HIS A 61 16.77 5.63 -7.91
C HIS A 61 15.25 5.57 -8.00
N GLY A 62 14.57 6.48 -7.32
CA GLY A 62 13.13 6.58 -7.28
C GLY A 62 12.60 7.32 -8.50
N ILE A 63 11.43 6.90 -8.97
CA ILE A 63 10.65 7.64 -9.96
C ILE A 63 9.35 8.07 -9.28
N ARG A 64 8.97 9.34 -9.41
CA ARG A 64 7.72 9.84 -8.85
C ARG A 64 6.52 9.29 -9.62
N HIS A 65 5.63 8.59 -8.95
CA HIS A 65 4.37 8.09 -9.49
C HIS A 65 3.22 8.57 -8.62
N THR A 66 2.10 8.90 -9.26
CA THR A 66 0.87 9.20 -8.53
C THR A 66 0.17 7.90 -8.10
N TYR A 67 -0.19 7.85 -6.83
CA TYR A 67 -1.12 6.90 -6.22
C TYR A 67 -2.38 7.63 -5.78
N TYR A 68 -3.43 6.90 -5.47
CA TYR A 68 -4.71 7.44 -5.05
C TYR A 68 -5.20 6.76 -3.80
N GLN A 69 -5.68 7.55 -2.83
CA GLN A 69 -6.55 7.00 -1.80
C GLN A 69 -7.92 6.76 -2.44
N THR A 70 -8.47 5.56 -2.24
CA THR A 70 -9.74 5.16 -2.85
C THR A 70 -10.67 4.49 -1.84
N LEU A 71 -11.96 4.49 -2.14
CA LEU A 71 -12.96 3.61 -1.51
C LEU A 71 -13.34 2.50 -2.48
N ILE A 72 -13.45 1.29 -1.95
CA ILE A 72 -13.90 0.08 -2.62
C ILE A 72 -15.39 -0.11 -2.35
N ASP A 73 -16.15 -0.45 -3.38
CA ASP A 73 -17.55 -0.85 -3.25
C ASP A 73 -17.71 -2.12 -2.41
N GLU A 74 -18.57 -2.06 -1.39
CA GLU A 74 -18.80 -3.15 -0.42
C GLU A 74 -19.21 -4.47 -1.06
N ARG A 75 -19.90 -4.43 -2.21
CA ARG A 75 -20.35 -5.65 -2.91
C ARG A 75 -19.17 -6.45 -3.48
N ASP A 76 -18.02 -5.83 -3.68
CA ASP A 76 -16.82 -6.49 -4.22
C ASP A 76 -15.85 -6.96 -3.12
N TRP A 77 -16.05 -6.59 -1.84
CA TRP A 77 -15.18 -6.97 -0.72
C TRP A 77 -14.90 -8.48 -0.58
N PRO A 78 -15.85 -9.41 -0.79
CA PRO A 78 -15.58 -10.84 -0.67
C PRO A 78 -14.44 -11.34 -1.59
N PHE A 79 -14.13 -10.57 -2.64
CA PHE A 79 -13.11 -10.90 -3.63
C PHE A 79 -11.81 -10.10 -3.45
N ILE A 80 -11.78 -9.18 -2.47
CA ILE A 80 -10.64 -8.28 -2.23
C ILE A 80 -10.21 -8.40 -0.77
N PRO A 81 -8.99 -8.89 -0.53
CA PRO A 81 -8.52 -9.11 0.82
C PRO A 81 -7.96 -7.83 1.44
N GLU A 82 -8.74 -6.76 1.71
CA GLU A 82 -8.13 -5.63 2.44
C GLU A 82 -9.02 -4.62 3.19
N SER A 83 -8.47 -4.16 4.32
CA SER A 83 -8.90 -2.99 5.11
C SER A 83 -7.66 -2.25 5.58
N VAL A 84 -7.67 -0.92 5.57
CA VAL A 84 -6.52 -0.13 6.07
C VAL A 84 -6.58 -0.06 7.60
N THR A 85 -5.52 -0.51 8.28
CA THR A 85 -5.43 -0.46 9.75
C THR A 85 -4.67 0.77 10.25
N PHE A 86 -5.11 1.31 11.38
CA PHE A 86 -4.62 2.47 12.10
C PHE A 86 -4.34 2.12 13.56
N LEU A 87 -3.45 2.87 14.21
CA LEU A 87 -3.23 2.75 15.65
C LEU A 87 -4.31 3.53 16.41
N GLY A 88 -4.95 2.87 17.37
CA GLY A 88 -5.94 3.52 18.23
C GLY A 88 -5.36 4.61 19.13
N ALA A 89 -6.09 5.72 19.27
CA ALA A 89 -5.72 6.86 20.12
C ALA A 89 -6.02 6.66 21.62
N GLN A 90 -6.78 5.63 22.03
CA GLN A 90 -7.11 5.45 23.44
C GLN A 90 -5.92 4.92 24.24
N GLU A 91 -5.54 5.67 25.30
CA GLU A 91 -4.52 5.28 26.27
C GLU A 91 -4.86 3.91 26.86
N GLY A 92 -3.92 2.96 26.74
CA GLY A 92 -4.02 1.62 27.33
C GLY A 92 -4.56 0.51 26.41
N SER A 93 -5.31 0.82 25.35
CA SER A 93 -5.81 -0.22 24.44
C SER A 93 -4.86 -0.45 23.27
N ARG A 94 -4.26 -1.65 23.14
CA ARG A 94 -3.45 -2.08 21.96
C ARG A 94 -4.27 -2.25 20.67
N SER A 95 -5.53 -1.85 20.66
CA SER A 95 -6.41 -2.06 19.51
C SER A 95 -5.96 -1.28 18.28
N LEU A 96 -5.80 -2.02 17.18
CA LEU A 96 -5.74 -1.49 15.84
C LEU A 96 -7.17 -1.24 15.36
N TYR A 97 -7.41 -0.10 14.70
CA TYR A 97 -8.69 0.23 14.07
C TYR A 97 -8.56 0.00 12.59
N ALA A 98 -9.50 -0.72 11.97
CA ALA A 98 -9.53 -0.87 10.52
C ALA A 98 -10.59 0.06 9.93
N ILE A 99 -10.29 0.68 8.79
CA ILE A 99 -11.31 1.25 7.89
C ILE A 99 -11.46 0.27 6.74
N PRO A 100 -12.52 -0.57 6.74
CA PRO A 100 -12.85 -1.45 5.63
C PRO A 100 -13.01 -0.65 4.34
N GLY A 101 -12.67 -1.26 3.20
CA GLY A 101 -12.88 -0.66 1.88
C GLY A 101 -12.00 0.54 1.53
N LEU A 102 -11.08 0.97 2.40
CA LEU A 102 -10.07 1.97 2.05
C LEU A 102 -8.88 1.29 1.36
N ASP A 103 -8.37 1.83 0.24
CA ASP A 103 -7.23 1.26 -0.49
C ASP A 103 -6.34 2.34 -1.16
N TYR A 104 -5.11 1.96 -1.52
CA TYR A 104 -4.12 2.79 -2.23
C TYR A 104 -3.84 2.21 -3.61
N VAL A 105 -4.25 2.93 -4.65
CA VAL A 105 -4.23 2.44 -6.03
C VAL A 105 -3.27 3.26 -6.88
N ALA A 106 -2.37 2.60 -7.61
CA ALA A 106 -1.48 3.29 -8.54
C ALA A 106 -2.28 3.86 -9.72
N HIS A 107 -1.83 4.98 -10.30
CA HIS A 107 -2.50 5.55 -11.47
C HIS A 107 -2.69 4.56 -12.63
N GLU A 108 -1.71 3.67 -12.84
CA GLU A 108 -1.76 2.63 -13.88
C GLU A 108 -2.83 1.55 -13.63
N ASP A 109 -3.34 1.44 -12.41
CA ASP A 109 -4.37 0.46 -12.04
C ASP A 109 -5.80 1.02 -12.14
N ILE A 110 -5.97 2.28 -12.54
CA ILE A 110 -7.28 2.94 -12.63
C ILE A 110 -7.84 2.83 -14.05
N LEU A 111 -8.96 2.12 -14.22
CA LEU A 111 -9.78 2.15 -15.42
C LEU A 111 -11.00 3.04 -15.19
N PRO A 112 -10.98 4.32 -15.60
CA PRO A 112 -12.05 5.25 -15.29
C PRO A 112 -13.35 4.88 -16.02
N TYR A 113 -14.49 5.04 -15.34
CA TYR A 113 -15.82 4.89 -15.93
C TYR A 113 -16.79 5.97 -15.43
N HIS A 114 -17.97 6.06 -16.05
CA HIS A 114 -19.04 6.99 -15.68
C HIS A 114 -20.30 6.23 -15.27
N SER A 115 -21.03 6.77 -14.30
CA SER A 115 -22.34 6.27 -13.89
C SER A 115 -23.34 7.43 -13.79
N SER A 116 -24.60 7.16 -14.12
CA SER A 116 -25.72 8.07 -13.90
C SER A 116 -26.42 7.83 -12.55
N GLU A 117 -25.99 6.82 -11.79
CA GLU A 117 -26.53 6.54 -10.45
C GLU A 117 -26.11 7.64 -9.48
N ALA A 118 -27.04 8.05 -8.60
CA ALA A 118 -26.75 9.02 -7.55
C ALA A 118 -25.74 8.47 -6.51
N VAL A 119 -25.77 7.16 -6.27
CA VAL A 119 -24.89 6.44 -5.33
C VAL A 119 -24.29 5.22 -6.03
N PRO A 120 -23.25 5.41 -6.87
CA PRO A 120 -22.66 4.34 -7.69
C PRO A 120 -21.78 3.38 -6.88
N ILE A 121 -21.31 3.81 -5.71
CA ILE A 121 -20.47 3.03 -4.80
C ILE A 121 -21.20 2.85 -3.48
N ILE A 122 -21.43 1.60 -3.08
CA ILE A 122 -21.98 1.27 -1.78
C ILE A 122 -20.83 1.25 -0.78
N HIS A 123 -20.75 2.28 0.07
CA HIS A 123 -19.76 2.38 1.14
C HIS A 123 -20.23 3.38 2.22
N GLU A 124 -20.07 3.06 3.50
CA GLU A 124 -20.50 3.93 4.62
C GLU A 124 -19.93 5.37 4.56
N LEU A 125 -18.73 5.53 3.99
CA LEU A 125 -18.03 6.81 3.85
C LEU A 125 -18.38 7.57 2.57
N PHE A 126 -19.07 6.97 1.60
CA PHE A 126 -19.28 7.56 0.29
C PHE A 126 -20.02 8.91 0.38
N GLU A 127 -21.23 8.91 0.93
CA GLU A 127 -22.03 10.14 1.08
C GLU A 127 -21.48 11.09 2.14
N ARG A 128 -20.69 10.57 3.09
CA ARG A 128 -19.99 11.38 4.09
C ARG A 128 -18.89 12.20 3.45
N PHE A 129 -18.16 11.65 2.48
CA PHE A 129 -17.02 12.31 1.86
C PHE A 129 -17.35 13.01 0.54
N LEU A 130 -18.36 12.55 -0.18
CA LEU A 130 -18.65 12.99 -1.54
C LEU A 130 -20.06 13.58 -1.64
N ILE A 131 -20.20 14.56 -2.51
CA ILE A 131 -21.49 15.11 -2.93
C ILE A 131 -21.61 15.01 -4.44
N GLY A 132 -22.73 14.45 -4.90
CA GLY A 132 -23.05 14.32 -6.32
C GLY A 132 -23.54 15.64 -6.90
N ASP A 133 -23.04 15.97 -8.09
CA ASP A 133 -23.49 17.05 -8.94
C ASP A 133 -23.60 16.51 -10.37
N PRO A 134 -24.74 15.91 -10.74
CA PRO A 134 -24.92 15.23 -12.04
C PRO A 134 -24.70 16.13 -13.26
N GLY A 135 -24.69 17.46 -13.08
CA GLY A 135 -24.43 18.43 -14.14
C GLY A 135 -22.95 18.77 -14.35
N LYS A 136 -22.03 18.20 -13.57
CA LYS A 136 -20.59 18.46 -13.65
C LYS A 136 -19.79 17.23 -14.08
N ASP A 137 -18.62 17.47 -14.66
CA ASP A 137 -17.57 16.46 -14.84
C ASP A 137 -16.32 16.90 -14.03
N PRO A 138 -15.95 16.18 -12.96
CA PRO A 138 -16.58 14.95 -12.48
C PRO A 138 -17.92 15.18 -11.77
N ALA A 139 -18.78 14.16 -11.84
CA ALA A 139 -20.12 14.16 -11.23
C ALA A 139 -20.11 14.12 -9.69
N PHE A 140 -18.93 13.99 -9.07
CA PHE A 140 -18.77 13.97 -7.62
C PHE A 140 -17.67 14.94 -7.21
N THR A 141 -17.90 15.62 -6.09
CA THR A 141 -16.93 16.52 -5.48
C THR A 141 -16.74 16.19 -4.01
N GLY A 142 -15.52 16.43 -3.50
CA GLY A 142 -15.22 16.22 -2.09
C GLY A 142 -15.91 17.23 -1.19
N ARG A 143 -16.54 16.76 -0.11
CA ARG A 143 -17.09 17.58 0.97
C ARG A 143 -15.99 18.06 1.90
N GLU A 144 -16.28 19.06 2.73
CA GLU A 144 -15.34 19.53 3.76
C GLU A 144 -14.97 18.44 4.77
N THR A 145 -15.87 17.49 5.02
CA THR A 145 -15.64 16.28 5.82
C THR A 145 -14.51 15.41 5.27
N LEU A 146 -14.38 15.27 3.94
CA LEU A 146 -13.26 14.55 3.32
C LEU A 146 -11.95 15.30 3.54
N LYS A 147 -11.98 16.62 3.38
CA LYS A 147 -10.80 17.47 3.58
C LYS A 147 -10.33 17.43 5.03
N ALA A 148 -11.25 17.60 5.99
CA ALA A 148 -10.97 17.50 7.41
C ALA A 148 -10.45 16.11 7.80
N TRP A 149 -11.03 15.05 7.21
CA TRP A 149 -10.54 13.69 7.43
C TRP A 149 -9.12 13.50 6.88
N ARG A 150 -8.83 14.01 5.68
CA ARG A 150 -7.49 13.96 5.10
C ARG A 150 -6.49 14.69 5.98
N GLU A 151 -6.78 15.93 6.39
CA GLU A 151 -5.87 16.73 7.21
C GLU A 151 -5.60 16.06 8.56
N LYS A 152 -6.63 15.52 9.21
CA LYS A 152 -6.51 14.81 10.49
C LYS A 152 -5.66 13.54 10.39
N ASN A 153 -5.80 12.79 9.29
CA ASN A 153 -5.15 11.48 9.13
C ASN A 153 -3.90 11.53 8.25
N HIS A 154 -3.54 12.70 7.73
CA HIS A 154 -2.44 12.88 6.78
C HIS A 154 -1.14 12.19 7.22
N PRO A 155 -0.67 12.33 8.47
CA PRO A 155 0.60 11.71 8.88
C PRO A 155 0.61 10.19 8.75
N TRP A 156 -0.55 9.54 8.95
CA TRP A 156 -0.70 8.08 8.98
C TRP A 156 -1.07 7.49 7.62
N LEU A 157 -1.68 8.31 6.76
CA LEU A 157 -2.07 7.93 5.41
C LEU A 157 -0.99 8.24 4.37
N ALA A 158 0.02 9.03 4.75
CA ALA A 158 1.05 9.49 3.84
C ALA A 158 1.77 8.31 3.19
N LEU A 159 1.49 8.11 1.92
CA LEU A 159 2.21 7.20 1.06
C LEU A 159 3.39 7.97 0.47
N SER A 160 4.59 7.71 0.99
CA SER A 160 5.81 8.39 0.58
C SER A 160 6.69 7.53 -0.35
N SER A 161 6.76 6.23 -0.09
CA SER A 161 7.63 5.31 -0.80
C SER A 161 6.94 4.01 -1.19
N VAL A 162 7.34 3.47 -2.34
CA VAL A 162 6.89 2.17 -2.84
C VAL A 162 8.11 1.41 -3.33
N HIS A 163 8.27 0.17 -2.89
CA HIS A 163 9.42 -0.67 -3.24
C HIS A 163 8.96 -1.84 -4.09
N ARG A 164 9.60 -2.04 -5.24
CA ARG A 164 9.20 -3.07 -6.21
C ARG A 164 10.38 -3.90 -6.69
N GLU A 165 10.23 -5.22 -6.68
CA GLU A 165 11.19 -6.16 -7.28
C GLU A 165 10.45 -7.34 -7.90
N THR A 166 10.89 -7.77 -9.08
CA THR A 166 10.40 -8.96 -9.78
C THR A 166 11.50 -10.02 -9.84
N THR A 167 11.17 -11.21 -9.36
CA THR A 167 12.03 -12.39 -9.37
C THR A 167 11.21 -13.59 -9.83
N GLU A 168 11.76 -14.42 -10.74
CA GLU A 168 11.05 -15.61 -11.26
C GLU A 168 9.63 -15.30 -11.78
N CYS A 169 9.49 -14.16 -12.48
CA CYS A 169 8.20 -13.62 -12.96
C CYS A 169 7.17 -13.25 -11.89
N ILE A 170 7.52 -13.30 -10.60
CA ILE A 170 6.68 -12.81 -9.51
C ILE A 170 7.14 -11.42 -9.11
N ARG A 171 6.26 -10.43 -9.26
CA ARG A 171 6.49 -9.04 -8.86
C ARG A 171 5.94 -8.83 -7.46
N VAL A 172 6.80 -8.34 -6.58
CA VAL A 172 6.44 -7.95 -5.22
C VAL A 172 6.51 -6.43 -5.14
N THR A 173 5.41 -5.81 -4.76
CA THR A 173 5.31 -4.38 -4.46
C THR A 173 5.02 -4.22 -2.98
N VAL A 174 5.77 -3.35 -2.29
CA VAL A 174 5.65 -3.09 -0.86
C VAL A 174 5.43 -1.60 -0.62
N ILE A 175 4.44 -1.27 0.20
CA ILE A 175 4.12 0.10 0.61
C ILE A 175 4.09 0.17 2.14
N PRO A 176 5.11 0.76 2.80
CA PRO A 176 5.12 0.94 4.25
C PRO A 176 4.36 2.20 4.66
N PHE A 177 3.72 2.15 5.84
CA PHE A 177 2.98 3.24 6.46
C PHE A 177 3.33 3.32 7.94
N TYR A 178 3.77 4.48 8.41
CA TYR A 178 3.94 4.72 9.84
C TYR A 178 2.58 4.91 10.51
N MET A 179 2.35 4.21 11.62
CA MET A 179 1.08 4.23 12.35
C MET A 179 1.15 5.01 13.67
N GLY A 180 2.35 5.41 14.11
CA GLY A 180 2.57 6.09 15.38
C GLY A 180 3.44 5.30 16.35
N CYS A 181 3.72 5.95 17.48
CA CYS A 181 4.45 5.36 18.58
C CYS A 181 3.61 5.37 19.86
N ARG A 182 4.00 4.52 20.81
CA ARG A 182 3.46 4.55 22.17
C ARG A 182 4.59 4.49 23.15
N GLU A 183 4.54 5.38 24.13
CA GLU A 183 5.50 5.45 25.21
C GLU A 183 4.93 4.76 26.46
N SER A 184 5.76 3.97 27.13
CA SER A 184 5.44 3.38 28.42
C SER A 184 6.70 3.32 29.27
N GLN A 185 6.70 4.03 30.40
CA GLN A 185 7.71 3.94 31.46
C GLN A 185 9.16 3.82 30.93
N ASN A 186 9.56 4.75 30.05
CA ASN A 186 10.87 4.84 29.37
C ASN A 186 11.13 3.89 28.19
N THR A 187 10.10 3.25 27.65
CA THR A 187 10.20 2.47 26.41
C THR A 187 9.23 3.00 25.36
N SER A 188 9.71 3.23 24.14
CA SER A 188 8.89 3.64 23.01
C SER A 188 8.75 2.48 22.03
N VAL A 189 7.52 2.15 21.66
CA VAL A 189 7.21 1.12 20.65
C VAL A 189 6.58 1.81 19.45
N TYR A 190 7.25 1.70 18.31
CA TYR A 190 6.85 2.30 17.04
C TYR A 190 6.16 1.25 16.18
N TRP A 191 5.09 1.63 15.49
CA TRP A 191 4.25 0.72 14.70
C TRP A 191 4.21 1.14 13.24
N TRP A 192 4.30 0.15 12.35
CA TRP A 192 4.09 0.32 10.92
C TRP A 192 3.13 -0.73 10.40
N ARG A 193 2.33 -0.33 9.42
CA ARG A 193 1.62 -1.23 8.50
C ARG A 193 2.42 -1.32 7.22
N TYR A 194 2.34 -2.44 6.53
CA TYR A 194 2.76 -2.55 5.14
C TYR A 194 1.66 -3.22 4.32
N CYS A 195 1.46 -2.73 3.10
CA CYS A 195 0.68 -3.41 2.07
C CYS A 195 1.67 -4.12 1.13
N ILE A 196 1.41 -5.40 0.85
CA ILE A 196 2.17 -6.21 -0.09
C ILE A 196 1.27 -6.70 -1.19
N ARG A 197 1.63 -6.39 -2.42
CA ARG A 197 1.02 -6.93 -3.62
C ARG A 197 1.98 -7.90 -4.31
N LEU A 198 1.47 -9.08 -4.58
CA LEU A 198 2.10 -10.15 -5.33
C LEU A 198 1.41 -10.25 -6.69
N GLU A 199 2.17 -10.24 -7.77
CA GLU A 199 1.66 -10.39 -9.13
C GLU A 199 2.45 -11.46 -9.88
N ASN A 200 1.74 -12.42 -10.46
CA ASN A 200 2.31 -13.43 -11.32
C ASN A 200 2.25 -12.96 -12.78
N LEU A 201 3.42 -12.64 -13.33
CA LEU A 201 3.61 -12.18 -14.71
C LEU A 201 3.88 -13.34 -15.68
N SER A 202 3.81 -14.58 -15.20
CA SER A 202 3.99 -15.79 -16.00
C SER A 202 2.64 -16.40 -16.41
N LYS A 203 2.69 -17.44 -17.24
CA LYS A 203 1.51 -18.24 -17.61
C LYS A 203 1.30 -19.45 -16.70
N GLU A 204 2.24 -19.74 -15.80
CA GLU A 204 2.20 -20.91 -14.93
C GLU A 204 1.63 -20.53 -13.57
N ALA A 205 0.77 -21.38 -13.01
CA ALA A 205 0.25 -21.16 -11.67
C ALA A 205 1.32 -21.46 -10.61
N VAL A 206 1.35 -20.64 -9.56
CA VAL A 206 2.24 -20.81 -8.40
C VAL A 206 1.47 -20.62 -7.11
N VAL A 207 1.95 -21.25 -6.04
CA VAL A 207 1.38 -21.13 -4.68
C VAL A 207 2.42 -20.55 -3.75
N LEU A 208 2.05 -19.53 -2.97
CA LEU A 208 2.87 -19.04 -1.87
C LEU A 208 2.78 -20.02 -0.70
N ARG A 209 3.92 -20.59 -0.28
CA ARG A 209 4.00 -21.59 0.79
C ARG A 209 4.52 -21.04 2.10
N GLU A 210 5.58 -20.25 2.06
CA GLU A 210 6.26 -19.76 3.25
C GLU A 210 6.69 -18.30 3.07
N ARG A 211 6.75 -17.57 4.18
CA ARG A 211 7.36 -16.25 4.27
C ARG A 211 8.59 -16.32 5.16
N HIS A 212 9.61 -15.56 4.79
CA HIS A 212 10.83 -15.37 5.58
C HIS A 212 11.19 -13.89 5.59
N TRP A 213 11.07 -13.27 6.76
CA TRP A 213 11.36 -11.87 6.99
C TRP A 213 12.64 -11.71 7.79
N LYS A 214 13.39 -10.66 7.46
CA LYS A 214 14.49 -10.10 8.21
C LYS A 214 14.14 -8.66 8.56
N ILE A 215 14.26 -8.31 9.82
CA ILE A 215 13.86 -7.02 10.39
C ILE A 215 15.07 -6.50 11.15
N PHE A 216 15.66 -5.43 10.68
CA PHE A 216 16.84 -4.82 11.28
C PHE A 216 16.50 -3.45 11.85
N SER A 217 16.62 -3.27 13.16
CA SER A 217 16.42 -1.99 13.81
C SER A 217 17.69 -1.14 13.79
N ILE A 218 17.54 0.19 13.86
CA ILE A 218 18.67 1.11 14.03
C ILE A 218 19.44 0.87 15.36
N SER A 219 18.81 0.23 16.35
CA SER A 219 19.48 -0.21 17.58
C SER A 219 20.44 -1.40 17.37
N GLY A 220 20.53 -1.94 16.16
CA GLY A 220 21.41 -3.06 15.81
C GLY A 220 20.80 -4.44 16.05
N THR A 221 19.51 -4.52 16.36
CA THR A 221 18.81 -5.81 16.55
C THR A 221 18.37 -6.37 15.20
N LEU A 222 18.66 -7.64 14.94
CA LEU A 222 18.21 -8.37 13.75
C LEU A 222 17.25 -9.49 14.14
N ASP A 223 15.96 -9.29 13.86
CA ASP A 223 14.94 -10.30 14.05
C ASP A 223 14.66 -11.04 12.74
N THR A 224 14.39 -12.35 12.85
CA THR A 224 14.01 -13.19 11.71
C THR A 224 12.69 -13.88 11.99
N VAL A 225 11.73 -13.74 11.08
CA VAL A 225 10.41 -14.38 11.19
C VAL A 225 10.22 -15.33 10.03
N ARG A 226 9.93 -16.60 10.32
CA ARG A 226 9.56 -17.60 9.32
C ARG A 226 8.19 -18.18 9.63
N GLY A 227 7.40 -18.46 8.61
CA GLY A 227 6.10 -19.09 8.81
C GLY A 227 5.43 -19.51 7.52
N ARG A 228 4.45 -20.41 7.64
CA ARG A 228 3.60 -20.84 6.53
C ARG A 228 2.66 -19.73 6.09
N GLY A 229 2.53 -19.57 4.78
CA GLY A 229 1.63 -18.61 4.14
C GLY A 229 1.89 -17.15 4.53
N VAL A 230 0.90 -16.31 4.26
CA VAL A 230 0.79 -14.90 4.65
C VAL A 230 -0.60 -14.68 5.21
N VAL A 231 -0.73 -14.00 6.35
CA VAL A 231 -2.03 -13.74 7.02
C VAL A 231 -2.95 -14.96 7.17
N GLY A 232 -2.37 -16.16 7.33
CA GLY A 232 -3.12 -17.42 7.43
C GLY A 232 -3.51 -18.06 6.09
N LEU A 233 -3.12 -17.45 4.97
CA LEU A 233 -3.45 -17.88 3.61
C LEU A 233 -2.20 -18.36 2.84
N GLU A 234 -2.41 -19.30 1.93
CA GLU A 234 -1.44 -19.74 0.91
C GLU A 234 -2.01 -19.40 -0.47
N PRO A 235 -1.92 -18.14 -0.93
CA PRO A 235 -2.57 -17.71 -2.15
C PRO A 235 -2.01 -18.44 -3.37
N VAL A 236 -2.91 -18.83 -4.26
CA VAL A 236 -2.60 -19.36 -5.60
C VAL A 236 -2.65 -18.20 -6.58
N LEU A 237 -1.53 -17.95 -7.27
CA LEU A 237 -1.45 -16.96 -8.34
C LEU A 237 -1.44 -17.69 -9.67
N SER A 238 -2.47 -17.45 -10.49
CA SER A 238 -2.66 -18.10 -11.79
C SER A 238 -3.04 -17.06 -12.85
N PRO A 239 -3.05 -17.39 -14.14
CA PRO A 239 -3.54 -16.46 -15.16
C PRO A 239 -4.97 -15.96 -14.92
N ALA A 240 -5.81 -16.74 -14.24
CA ALA A 240 -7.19 -16.34 -13.89
C ALA A 240 -7.25 -15.43 -12.65
N ILE A 241 -6.28 -15.57 -11.73
CA ILE A 241 -6.16 -14.75 -10.52
C ILE A 241 -4.69 -14.34 -10.43
N PRO A 242 -4.26 -13.34 -11.22
CA PRO A 242 -2.84 -13.06 -11.43
C PRO A 242 -2.22 -12.29 -10.26
N ALA A 243 -3.02 -11.82 -9.30
CA ALA A 243 -2.52 -11.03 -8.19
C ALA A 243 -3.18 -11.37 -6.86
N PHE A 244 -2.45 -11.10 -5.79
CA PHE A 244 -2.91 -11.16 -4.40
C PHE A 244 -2.32 -9.98 -3.63
N GLN A 245 -3.14 -9.33 -2.81
CA GLN A 245 -2.72 -8.22 -1.96
C GLN A 245 -3.01 -8.57 -0.50
N TYR A 246 -2.18 -8.10 0.42
CA TYR A 246 -2.48 -8.20 1.84
C TYR A 246 -1.75 -7.15 2.66
N SER A 247 -2.36 -6.78 3.78
CA SER A 247 -1.80 -5.86 4.75
C SER A 247 -1.46 -6.57 6.04
N SER A 248 -0.36 -6.18 6.66
CA SER A 248 0.08 -6.67 7.97
C SER A 248 0.89 -5.58 8.66
N HIS A 249 1.28 -5.81 9.91
CA HIS A 249 1.93 -4.81 10.76
C HIS A 249 3.21 -5.35 11.41
N VAL A 250 4.08 -4.44 11.80
CA VAL A 250 5.33 -4.68 12.51
C VAL A 250 5.50 -3.61 13.58
N SER A 251 6.14 -3.96 14.70
CA SER A 251 6.51 -3.03 15.75
C SER A 251 7.99 -3.11 16.06
N LEU A 252 8.64 -1.96 16.31
CA LEU A 252 10.03 -1.89 16.74
C LEU A 252 10.17 -1.10 18.04
N HIS A 253 11.16 -1.46 18.85
CA HIS A 253 11.63 -0.66 19.98
C HIS A 253 12.63 0.44 19.56
N ALA A 254 12.51 0.91 18.32
CA ALA A 254 13.39 1.91 17.74
C ALA A 254 12.64 2.74 16.69
N PRO A 255 12.99 4.03 16.50
CA PRO A 255 12.26 4.94 15.59
C PRO A 255 12.49 4.62 14.11
N SER A 256 13.48 3.79 13.80
CA SER A 256 13.76 3.37 12.43
C SER A 256 14.33 1.96 12.31
N GLY A 257 14.18 1.41 11.11
CA GLY A 257 14.71 0.11 10.74
C GLY A 257 14.53 -0.20 9.25
N HIS A 258 14.92 -1.41 8.87
CA HIS A 258 14.76 -1.93 7.51
C HIS A 258 14.14 -3.32 7.57
N MET A 259 13.25 -3.60 6.62
CA MET A 259 12.67 -4.91 6.43
C MET A 259 12.91 -5.41 5.02
N TRP A 260 13.22 -6.70 4.91
CA TRP A 260 13.35 -7.41 3.64
C TRP A 260 13.14 -8.90 3.87
N GLY A 261 13.03 -9.67 2.79
CA GLY A 261 12.75 -11.10 2.95
C GLY A 261 12.60 -11.85 1.64
N SER A 262 11.99 -13.02 1.75
CA SER A 262 11.58 -13.83 0.62
C SER A 262 10.28 -14.57 0.90
N PHE A 263 9.53 -14.83 -0.17
CA PHE A 263 8.47 -15.82 -0.21
C PHE A 263 8.99 -17.09 -0.87
N LYS A 264 8.68 -18.24 -0.29
CA LYS A 264 8.87 -19.53 -0.96
C LYS A 264 7.62 -19.82 -1.77
N MET A 265 7.80 -19.94 -3.08
CA MET A 265 6.76 -20.25 -4.04
C MET A 265 6.92 -21.69 -4.52
N GLU A 266 5.80 -22.34 -4.86
CA GLU A 266 5.75 -23.69 -5.40
C GLU A 266 5.00 -23.69 -6.73
N ARG A 267 5.61 -24.28 -7.77
CA ARG A 267 4.99 -24.48 -9.08
C ARG A 267 4.10 -25.72 -9.08
N THR A 268 3.23 -25.85 -10.08
CA THR A 268 2.37 -27.04 -10.25
C THR A 268 3.13 -28.35 -10.41
N ASN A 269 4.40 -28.31 -10.85
CA ASN A 269 5.27 -29.47 -10.96
C ASN A 269 6.00 -29.84 -9.65
N GLY A 270 5.72 -29.13 -8.54
CA GLY A 270 6.33 -29.34 -7.22
C GLY A 270 7.68 -28.65 -7.03
N GLN A 271 8.26 -28.01 -8.05
CA GLN A 271 9.49 -27.25 -7.90
C GLN A 271 9.25 -25.97 -7.09
N THR A 272 10.15 -25.71 -6.14
CA THR A 272 10.09 -24.50 -5.31
C THR A 272 11.13 -23.48 -5.74
N PHE A 273 10.81 -22.20 -5.59
CA PHE A 273 11.75 -21.09 -5.79
C PHE A 273 11.50 -19.98 -4.76
N GLU A 274 12.48 -19.08 -4.61
CA GLU A 274 12.34 -17.91 -3.75
C GLU A 274 12.01 -16.66 -4.57
N CYS A 275 10.93 -15.98 -4.18
CA CYS A 275 10.61 -14.64 -4.64
C CYS A 275 11.10 -13.62 -3.61
N ARG A 276 11.85 -12.61 -4.04
CA ARG A 276 12.42 -11.61 -3.12
C ARG A 276 11.41 -10.53 -2.76
N ILE A 277 11.42 -10.16 -1.50
CA ILE A 277 10.76 -8.95 -1.01
C ILE A 277 11.83 -7.85 -0.98
N PRO A 278 11.67 -6.76 -1.76
CA PRO A 278 12.67 -5.71 -1.81
C PRO A 278 12.85 -5.06 -0.44
N PRO A 279 14.07 -4.65 -0.06
CA PRO A 279 14.28 -3.90 1.16
C PRO A 279 13.51 -2.58 1.14
N PHE A 280 12.83 -2.28 2.25
CA PHE A 280 12.14 -1.01 2.48
C PHE A 280 12.47 -0.50 3.88
N ALA A 281 12.45 0.83 4.04
CA ALA A 281 12.70 1.47 5.32
C ALA A 281 11.41 1.58 6.13
N LEU A 282 11.58 1.50 7.44
CA LEU A 282 10.60 1.85 8.45
C LEU A 282 11.11 3.12 9.10
N GLU A 283 10.46 4.24 8.83
CA GLU A 283 10.85 5.54 9.36
C GLU A 283 9.66 6.12 10.15
N SER A 284 9.91 6.57 11.37
CA SER A 284 8.95 7.38 12.12
C SER A 284 8.97 8.81 11.58
N CYS A 285 7.82 9.45 11.44
CA CYS A 285 7.77 10.88 11.17
C CYS A 285 8.44 11.67 12.32
N SER A 286 9.39 12.54 12.00
CA SER A 286 10.10 13.39 12.97
C SER A 286 9.27 14.55 13.54
N GLU A 287 8.04 14.73 13.05
CA GLU A 287 7.11 15.76 13.51
C GLU A 287 5.82 15.09 13.97
N GLU A 288 5.72 14.74 15.25
CA GLU A 288 4.40 14.54 15.85
C GLU A 288 3.72 15.90 15.95
N PRO A 289 2.48 16.07 15.45
CA PRO A 289 1.67 17.20 15.84
C PRO A 289 1.43 17.06 17.34
N THR A 290 1.92 18.02 18.11
CA THR A 290 1.59 18.17 19.52
C THR A 290 0.11 17.92 19.70
N SER A 291 -0.22 16.94 20.55
CA SER A 291 -1.57 16.56 20.93
C SER A 291 -2.38 17.81 21.30
N GLY A 292 -3.13 18.33 20.34
CA GLY A 292 -4.17 19.33 20.59
C GLY A 292 -5.25 18.64 21.39
N ALA A 293 -5.41 19.08 22.64
CA ALA A 293 -6.44 18.62 23.56
C ALA A 293 -7.79 18.50 22.85
N ALA A 294 -8.44 17.34 23.04
CA ALA A 294 -9.85 17.19 22.73
C ALA A 294 -10.64 18.26 23.50
N ILE A 295 -11.45 19.03 22.78
CA ILE A 295 -12.62 19.73 23.32
C ILE A 295 -13.85 19.03 22.74
#